data_AF-A0A845AQP0-F1
#
_entry.id   AF-A0A845AQP0-F1
#
_cell.length_a   1.000
_cell.length_b   1.000
_cell.length_c   1.000
_cell.angle_alpha   90.00
_cell.angle_beta   90.00
_cell.angle_gamma   90.00
#
_symmetry.space_group_name_H-M   'P 1'
#
loop_
_entity.id
_entity.type
_entity.pdbx_description
1 polymer ?
#
loop_
_entity_poly.entity_id
_entity_poly.type
_entity_poly.pdbx_seq_one_letter_code
_entity_poly.pdbx_strand_id
1 'polypeptide(L)'
;MPEWLTEHGIGETRSICIDKGEVIAAKLHWPGELVAGQAIPAKLVSRQSGSPRGVAKTDKGVEILLDKLPAHATEGKILPIHITRAPIAERGRHKRAQGRLILTDQEAQDRAHDVFLLGDSVRSFPAGLWEDVWTSAWDGEVAFDGGSLLFSVTPAMTLVDIDGDGSAKNLSLAAVPALSRSLQQFDLGGSIGIDFPTVADKAGRRAVDEALASALVHWPHERTAMNGFGFVQLVARLEGPSLLHRMATSRVGAAARMVLRQAERVEEPGTLQLTVHPAIKAKLKPEWLEELARRTGRQVSIITDPGLALGGGFAQAVPS
;
A
#
# COMPACT_ATOMS: atom_id res chain seq x y z
N MET A 1 -9.49 5.52 -20.81
CA MET A 1 -8.08 5.17 -20.58
C MET A 1 -7.86 5.27 -19.10
N PRO A 2 -7.05 4.39 -18.49
CA PRO A 2 -6.72 4.49 -17.09
C PRO A 2 -6.05 5.85 -16.78
N GLU A 3 -6.56 6.54 -15.77
CA GLU A 3 -6.07 7.85 -15.32
C GLU A 3 -5.64 7.78 -13.86
N TRP A 4 -4.49 8.35 -13.54
CA TRP A 4 -4.02 8.45 -12.16
C TRP A 4 -4.40 9.80 -11.57
N LEU A 5 -5.17 9.79 -10.49
CA LEU A 5 -5.44 10.98 -9.68
C LEU A 5 -4.59 10.92 -8.41
N THR A 6 -4.01 12.05 -8.01
CA THR A 6 -3.22 12.19 -6.78
C THR A 6 -3.82 13.24 -5.86
N GLU A 7 -4.05 12.86 -4.61
CA GLU A 7 -4.59 13.73 -3.58
C GLU A 7 -3.56 13.93 -2.46
N HIS A 8 -3.18 15.19 -2.20
CA HIS A 8 -2.21 15.57 -1.17
C HIS A 8 -2.91 15.88 0.16
N GLY A 9 -3.15 14.85 0.94
CA GLY A 9 -3.79 14.93 2.26
C GLY A 9 -2.85 15.40 3.37
N ILE A 10 -3.41 15.56 4.57
CA ILE A 10 -2.64 15.95 5.76
C ILE A 10 -1.87 14.74 6.28
N GLY A 11 -0.57 14.77 6.03
CA GLY A 11 0.36 13.73 6.44
C GLY A 11 0.29 12.45 5.60
N GLU A 12 -0.51 12.39 4.54
CA GLU A 12 -0.43 11.33 3.53
C GLU A 12 -0.64 11.87 2.13
N THR A 13 0.01 11.25 1.17
CA THR A 13 -0.29 11.43 -0.25
C THR A 13 -0.86 10.12 -0.78
N ARG A 14 -1.95 10.22 -1.52
CA ARG A 14 -2.69 9.08 -2.04
C ARG A 14 -2.82 9.21 -3.54
N SER A 15 -2.78 8.09 -4.23
CA SER A 15 -3.09 8.05 -5.65
C SER A 15 -4.01 6.87 -5.96
N ILE A 16 -4.99 7.10 -6.83
CA ILE A 16 -5.84 6.04 -7.37
C ILE A 16 -5.79 6.08 -8.89
N CYS A 17 -5.76 4.91 -9.51
CA CYS A 17 -5.92 4.75 -10.94
C CYS A 17 -7.36 4.37 -11.23
N ILE A 18 -8.04 5.16 -12.05
CA ILE A 18 -9.44 4.96 -12.41
C ILE A 18 -9.52 4.51 -13.86
N ASP A 19 -10.25 3.43 -14.13
CA ASP A 19 -10.69 3.09 -15.48
C ASP A 19 -12.20 2.81 -15.46
N LYS A 20 -12.94 3.46 -16.36
CA LYS A 20 -14.40 3.34 -16.48
C LYS A 20 -15.16 3.59 -15.17
N GLY A 21 -14.64 4.46 -14.31
CA GLY A 21 -15.25 4.81 -13.02
C GLY A 21 -14.92 3.85 -11.88
N GLU A 22 -14.13 2.80 -12.12
CA GLU A 22 -13.67 1.88 -11.09
C GLU A 22 -12.21 2.15 -10.72
N VAL A 23 -11.87 2.00 -9.43
CA VAL A 23 -10.46 2.03 -9.00
C VAL A 23 -9.79 0.72 -9.39
N ILE A 24 -8.81 0.76 -10.29
CA ILE A 24 -8.07 -0.43 -10.71
C ILE A 24 -6.74 -0.61 -9.98
N ALA A 25 -6.20 0.47 -9.38
CA ALA A 25 -5.00 0.44 -8.56
C ALA A 25 -5.00 1.60 -7.57
N ALA A 26 -4.30 1.44 -6.45
CA ALA A 26 -4.09 2.55 -5.52
C ALA A 26 -2.67 2.52 -4.95
N LYS A 27 -2.15 3.69 -4.57
CA LYS A 27 -0.89 3.84 -3.86
C LYS A 27 -1.05 4.81 -2.70
N LEU A 28 -0.31 4.55 -1.63
CA LEU A 28 -0.29 5.37 -0.42
C LEU A 28 1.15 5.62 0.02
N HIS A 29 1.45 6.88 0.30
CA HIS A 29 2.74 7.33 0.80
C HIS A 29 2.58 8.18 2.06
N TRP A 30 3.44 7.96 3.04
CA TRP A 30 3.54 8.84 4.20
C TRP A 30 4.83 9.70 4.12
N PRO A 31 4.75 11.01 4.42
CA PRO A 31 5.88 11.91 4.38
C PRO A 31 7.07 11.39 5.19
N GLY A 32 8.25 11.49 4.60
CA GLY A 32 9.51 11.04 5.19
C GLY A 32 9.89 9.59 4.86
N GLU A 33 9.00 8.80 4.26
CA GLU A 33 9.35 7.46 3.78
C GLU A 33 10.18 7.52 2.48
N LEU A 34 11.15 6.60 2.37
CA LEU A 34 11.78 6.28 1.09
C LEU A 34 10.79 5.53 0.21
N VAL A 35 10.77 5.83 -1.08
CA VAL A 35 9.89 5.17 -2.06
C VAL A 35 10.71 4.51 -3.16
N ALA A 36 10.21 3.40 -3.72
CA ALA A 36 10.85 2.80 -4.89
C ALA A 36 10.86 3.80 -6.07
N GLY A 37 11.93 3.78 -6.86
CA GLY A 37 12.18 4.74 -7.93
C GLY A 37 12.96 5.98 -7.47
N GLN A 38 12.86 6.37 -6.20
CA GLN A 38 13.53 7.55 -5.66
C GLN A 38 15.06 7.46 -5.83
N ALA A 39 15.67 8.50 -6.41
CA ALA A 39 17.10 8.68 -6.45
C ALA A 39 17.56 9.51 -5.24
N ILE A 40 18.50 8.99 -4.46
CA ILE A 40 19.04 9.67 -3.28
C ILE A 40 20.56 9.48 -3.13
N PRO A 41 21.28 10.46 -2.58
CA PRO A 41 22.64 10.26 -2.14
C PRO A 41 22.67 9.46 -0.82
N ALA A 42 23.50 8.42 -0.73
CA ALA A 42 23.78 7.76 0.54
C ALA A 42 25.24 7.29 0.64
N LYS A 43 25.79 7.32 1.86
CA LYS A 43 27.19 6.95 2.13
C LYS A 43 27.31 5.43 2.23
N LEU A 44 28.18 4.79 1.46
CA LEU A 44 28.50 3.37 1.62
C LEU A 44 29.26 3.18 2.94
N VAL A 45 28.65 2.51 3.93
CA VAL A 45 29.19 2.37 5.28
C VAL A 45 29.74 0.98 5.57
N SER A 46 29.34 -0.03 4.80
CA SER A 46 29.85 -1.40 4.95
C SER A 46 29.76 -2.15 3.63
N ARG A 47 30.83 -2.86 3.28
CA ARG A 47 30.99 -3.72 2.11
C ARG A 47 32.14 -4.69 2.37
N GLN A 48 31.87 -5.99 2.26
CA GLN A 48 32.95 -6.97 2.21
C GLN A 48 33.74 -6.80 0.90
N SER A 49 35.07 -6.88 0.96
CA SER A 49 35.94 -6.70 -0.21
C SER A 49 35.50 -7.58 -1.40
N GLY A 50 35.36 -6.98 -2.59
CA GLY A 50 34.90 -7.66 -3.80
C GLY A 50 33.41 -8.05 -3.82
N SER A 51 32.67 -7.90 -2.71
CA SER A 51 31.25 -8.26 -2.65
C SER A 51 30.41 -7.35 -3.55
N PRO A 52 29.43 -7.89 -4.29
CA PRO A 52 28.44 -7.09 -4.99
C PRO A 52 27.37 -6.52 -4.04
N ARG A 53 27.46 -6.80 -2.73
CA ARG A 53 26.52 -6.32 -1.71
C ARG A 53 27.20 -5.39 -0.72
N GLY A 54 26.43 -4.43 -0.22
CA GLY A 54 26.87 -3.49 0.80
C GLY A 54 25.71 -2.84 1.53
N VAL A 55 26.02 -2.00 2.51
CA VAL A 55 25.07 -1.19 3.25
C VAL A 55 25.44 0.27 3.05
N ALA A 56 24.51 1.06 2.53
CA ALA A 56 24.61 2.50 2.51
C ALA A 56 23.70 3.14 3.55
N LYS A 57 24.04 4.34 4.00
CA LYS A 57 23.32 5.08 5.03
C LYS A 57 23.03 6.50 4.52
N THR A 58 21.76 6.89 4.60
CA THR A 58 21.33 8.25 4.25
C THR A 58 21.81 9.27 5.28
N ASP A 59 21.71 10.55 4.96
CA ASP A 59 21.93 11.67 5.89
C ASP A 59 21.04 11.58 7.14
N LYS A 60 19.80 11.11 6.97
CA LYS A 60 18.81 10.85 8.04
C LYS A 60 19.05 9.53 8.78
N GLY A 61 20.11 8.80 8.44
CA GLY A 61 20.53 7.59 9.13
C GLY A 61 19.78 6.32 8.75
N VAL A 62 18.92 6.35 7.73
CA VAL A 62 18.22 5.17 7.20
C VAL A 62 19.23 4.28 6.44
N GLU A 63 19.27 2.99 6.77
CA GLU A 63 20.13 2.01 6.11
C GLU A 63 19.47 1.40 4.87
N ILE A 64 20.25 1.24 3.82
CA ILE A 64 19.86 0.71 2.51
C ILE A 64 20.78 -0.47 2.18
N LEU A 65 20.19 -1.63 1.93
CA LEU A 65 20.90 -2.79 1.43
C LEU A 65 21.11 -2.64 -0.07
N LEU A 66 22.36 -2.64 -0.51
CA LEU A 66 22.73 -2.54 -1.91
C LEU A 66 23.04 -3.92 -2.50
N ASP A 67 22.61 -4.14 -3.74
CA ASP A 67 23.05 -5.24 -4.59
C ASP A 67 23.76 -4.72 -5.85
N LYS A 68 24.42 -5.63 -6.58
CA LYS A 68 25.12 -5.35 -7.85
C LYS A 68 26.12 -4.17 -7.79
N LEU A 69 26.77 -3.97 -6.65
CA LEU A 69 27.83 -2.97 -6.52
C LEU A 69 29.02 -3.31 -7.44
N PRO A 70 29.52 -2.35 -8.23
CA PRO A 70 30.70 -2.57 -9.06
C PRO A 70 31.95 -2.71 -8.18
N ALA A 71 33.00 -3.36 -8.72
CA ALA A 71 34.25 -3.58 -7.99
C ALA A 71 34.88 -2.28 -7.47
N HIS A 72 34.73 -1.17 -8.18
CA HIS A 72 35.31 0.13 -7.83
C HIS A 72 34.54 0.91 -6.75
N ALA A 73 33.34 0.48 -6.33
CA ALA A 73 32.58 1.19 -5.29
C ALA A 73 33.31 1.13 -3.93
N THR A 74 33.72 2.27 -3.39
CA THR A 74 34.56 2.33 -2.17
C THR A 74 33.74 2.68 -0.94
N GLU A 75 34.00 2.01 0.19
CA GLU A 75 33.45 2.41 1.49
C GLU A 75 33.83 3.87 1.82
N GLY A 76 32.95 4.56 2.55
CA GLY A 76 33.11 5.96 2.93
C GLY A 76 32.68 6.96 1.86
N LYS A 77 32.49 6.54 0.60
CA LYS A 77 32.00 7.40 -0.48
C LYS A 77 30.48 7.59 -0.42
N ILE A 78 30.03 8.77 -0.81
CA ILE A 78 28.62 9.06 -1.07
C ILE A 78 28.33 8.61 -2.50
N LEU A 79 27.30 7.78 -2.65
CA LEU A 79 26.90 7.17 -3.91
C LEU A 79 25.49 7.61 -4.27
N PRO A 80 25.19 7.87 -5.55
CA PRO A 80 23.82 8.05 -6.02
C PRO A 80 23.13 6.69 -6.04
N ILE A 81 22.01 6.54 -5.35
CA ILE A 81 21.31 5.27 -5.19
C ILE A 81 19.85 5.42 -5.62
N HIS A 82 19.38 4.51 -6.47
CA HIS A 82 17.95 4.28 -6.66
C HIS A 82 17.43 3.33 -5.60
N ILE A 83 16.35 3.71 -4.94
CA ILE A 83 15.59 2.80 -4.09
C ILE A 83 14.82 1.83 -4.96
N THR A 84 15.02 0.53 -4.74
CA THR A 84 14.29 -0.55 -5.44
C THR A 84 13.15 -1.10 -4.59
N ARG A 85 13.26 -0.99 -3.27
CA ARG A 85 12.21 -1.30 -2.29
C ARG A 85 12.32 -0.38 -1.07
N ALA A 86 11.21 0.24 -0.70
CA ALA A 86 11.06 1.01 0.54
C ALA A 86 11.33 0.15 1.78
N PRO A 87 11.66 0.75 2.94
CA PRO A 87 11.68 0.01 4.20
C PRO A 87 10.26 -0.48 4.55
N ILE A 88 10.16 -1.67 5.12
CA ILE A 88 8.88 -2.27 5.50
C ILE A 88 8.96 -2.67 6.97
N ALA A 89 8.07 -2.10 7.78
CA ALA A 89 7.83 -2.56 9.14
C ALA A 89 6.92 -3.79 9.11
N GLU A 90 7.25 -4.79 9.92
CA GLU A 90 6.46 -6.02 10.10
C GLU A 90 6.44 -6.37 11.58
N ARG A 91 5.58 -7.32 11.96
CA ARG A 91 5.55 -7.81 13.35
C ARG A 91 6.89 -8.42 13.74
N GLY A 92 7.61 -7.76 14.65
CA GLY A 92 8.89 -8.22 15.20
C GLY A 92 10.08 -8.10 14.24
N ARG A 93 9.93 -7.49 13.06
CA ARG A 93 11.02 -7.34 12.09
C ARG A 93 10.91 -6.02 11.33
N HIS A 94 12.06 -5.44 11.02
CA HIS A 94 12.17 -4.33 10.09
C HIS A 94 12.96 -4.76 8.87
N LYS A 95 12.32 -4.78 7.70
CA LYS A 95 12.98 -4.99 6.42
C LYS A 95 13.58 -3.64 5.99
N ARG A 96 14.91 -3.54 6.03
CA ARG A 96 15.64 -2.38 5.50
C ARG A 96 15.25 -2.09 4.05
N ALA A 97 15.39 -0.82 3.67
CA ALA A 97 15.30 -0.41 2.28
C ALA A 97 16.30 -1.18 1.42
N GLN A 98 15.99 -1.36 0.14
CA GLN A 98 16.90 -1.91 -0.85
C GLN A 98 17.14 -0.89 -1.94
N GLY A 99 18.34 -0.91 -2.51
CA GLY A 99 18.68 0.01 -3.59
C GLY A 99 19.82 -0.48 -4.47
N ARG A 100 20.05 0.27 -5.55
CA ARG A 100 21.11 0.05 -6.54
C ARG A 100 21.85 1.33 -6.82
N LEU A 101 23.14 1.21 -7.07
CA LEU A 101 23.95 2.32 -7.56
C LEU A 101 23.41 2.79 -8.91
N ILE A 102 23.32 4.10 -9.10
CA ILE A 102 23.04 4.72 -10.40
C ILE A 102 24.38 4.80 -11.14
N LEU A 103 24.50 4.16 -12.29
CA LEU A 103 25.75 4.14 -13.08
C LEU A 103 25.71 5.12 -14.25
N THR A 104 24.53 5.44 -14.75
CA THR A 104 24.33 6.33 -15.90
C THR A 104 23.17 7.30 -15.69
N ASP A 105 23.20 8.44 -16.38
CA ASP A 105 22.13 9.44 -16.32
C ASP A 105 20.81 8.92 -16.93
N GLN A 106 20.88 7.99 -17.88
CA GLN A 106 19.69 7.34 -18.46
C GLN A 106 18.97 6.46 -17.43
N GLU A 107 19.71 5.71 -16.60
CA GLU A 107 19.13 4.92 -15.51
C GLU A 107 18.42 5.80 -14.47
N ALA A 108 18.93 7.04 -14.28
CA ALA A 108 18.30 8.04 -13.42
C ALA A 108 16.92 8.47 -13.94
N GLN A 109 16.75 8.54 -15.26
CA GLN A 109 15.53 8.99 -15.93
C GLN A 109 14.51 7.86 -16.15
N ASP A 110 14.95 6.68 -16.61
CA ASP A 110 14.07 5.55 -16.98
C ASP A 110 13.26 5.00 -15.80
N ARG A 111 13.74 5.21 -14.56
CA ARG A 111 13.12 4.69 -13.34
C ARG A 111 12.30 5.73 -12.56
N ALA A 112 12.18 6.95 -13.07
CA ALA A 112 11.44 8.05 -12.44
C ALA A 112 9.95 8.07 -12.85
N HIS A 113 9.30 6.90 -12.97
CA HIS A 113 7.84 6.82 -13.13
C HIS A 113 7.17 6.86 -11.75
N ASP A 114 7.26 8.01 -11.07
CA ASP A 114 6.60 8.22 -9.78
C ASP A 114 5.16 8.67 -10.01
N VAL A 115 4.21 7.80 -9.66
CA VAL A 115 2.78 8.09 -9.79
C VAL A 115 2.35 9.34 -9.01
N PHE A 116 3.05 9.67 -7.92
CA PHE A 116 2.75 10.86 -7.12
C PHE A 116 3.28 12.15 -7.76
N LEU A 117 4.17 12.04 -8.76
CA LEU A 117 4.63 13.16 -9.58
C LEU A 117 3.89 13.26 -10.91
N LEU A 118 3.50 12.12 -11.48
CA LEU A 118 2.89 12.03 -12.81
C LEU A 118 1.36 12.03 -12.80
N GLY A 119 0.73 11.67 -11.68
CA GLY A 119 -0.72 11.68 -11.53
C GLY A 119 -1.29 13.10 -11.48
N ASP A 120 -2.51 13.27 -11.97
CA ASP A 120 -3.21 14.54 -11.96
C ASP A 120 -3.57 14.93 -10.52
N SER A 121 -3.02 16.06 -10.07
CA SER A 121 -3.24 16.54 -8.72
C SER A 121 -4.68 17.04 -8.57
N VAL A 122 -5.43 16.43 -7.65
CA VAL A 122 -6.82 16.76 -7.34
C VAL A 122 -6.98 17.21 -5.89
N ARG A 123 -7.95 18.10 -5.66
CA ARG A 123 -8.34 18.50 -4.30
C ARG A 123 -9.01 17.35 -3.54
N SER A 124 -9.83 16.59 -4.26
CA SER A 124 -10.55 15.44 -3.72
C SER A 124 -10.77 14.37 -4.78
N PHE A 125 -10.61 13.10 -4.39
CA PHE A 125 -11.14 12.00 -5.20
C PHE A 125 -12.67 12.04 -5.28
N PRO A 126 -13.28 11.48 -6.35
CA PRO A 126 -14.70 11.20 -6.36
C PRO A 126 -15.11 10.39 -5.12
N ALA A 127 -16.26 10.73 -4.53
CA ALA A 127 -16.73 10.12 -3.30
C ALA A 127 -16.92 8.60 -3.46
N GLY A 128 -16.56 7.84 -2.43
CA GLY A 128 -16.70 6.37 -2.42
C GLY A 128 -15.45 5.65 -2.93
N LEU A 129 -14.80 6.16 -3.97
CA LEU A 129 -13.71 5.43 -4.65
C LEU A 129 -12.55 5.07 -3.72
N TRP A 130 -12.02 6.04 -2.97
CA TRP A 130 -10.96 5.77 -1.99
C TRP A 130 -11.50 5.09 -0.73
N GLU A 131 -12.71 5.45 -0.30
CA GLU A 131 -13.32 4.93 0.92
C GLU A 131 -13.57 3.42 0.82
N ASP A 132 -13.99 2.94 -0.34
CA ASP A 132 -14.22 1.52 -0.60
C ASP A 132 -12.90 0.74 -0.53
N VAL A 133 -11.87 1.20 -1.25
CA VAL A 133 -10.53 0.57 -1.21
C VAL A 133 -9.95 0.58 0.19
N TRP A 134 -10.08 1.70 0.91
CA TRP A 134 -9.59 1.83 2.27
C TRP A 134 -10.34 0.93 3.24
N THR A 135 -11.67 0.83 3.14
CA THR A 135 -12.50 -0.01 4.00
C THR A 135 -12.15 -1.48 3.78
N SER A 136 -12.10 -1.93 2.53
CA SER A 136 -11.69 -3.31 2.23
C SER A 136 -10.27 -3.63 2.72
N ALA A 137 -9.31 -2.71 2.59
CA ALA A 137 -7.98 -2.90 3.15
C ALA A 137 -7.98 -2.87 4.69
N TRP A 138 -8.83 -2.03 5.30
CA TRP A 138 -8.92 -1.85 6.75
C TRP A 138 -9.48 -3.09 7.45
N ASP A 139 -10.49 -3.71 6.84
CA ASP A 139 -11.09 -4.96 7.30
C ASP A 139 -10.25 -6.16 6.86
N GLY A 140 -9.47 -6.01 5.79
CA GLY A 140 -8.76 -7.11 5.16
C GLY A 140 -9.71 -8.06 4.45
N GLU A 141 -10.90 -7.60 4.08
CA GLU A 141 -11.95 -8.42 3.48
C GLU A 141 -12.49 -7.75 2.20
N VAL A 142 -12.71 -8.56 1.16
CA VAL A 142 -13.31 -8.12 -0.11
C VAL A 142 -14.40 -9.09 -0.51
N ALA A 143 -15.64 -8.63 -0.49
CA ALA A 143 -16.77 -9.41 -0.97
C ALA A 143 -16.75 -9.54 -2.51
N PHE A 144 -17.27 -10.66 -2.99
CA PHE A 144 -17.59 -10.90 -4.40
C PHE A 144 -18.89 -11.70 -4.51
N ASP A 145 -19.40 -11.88 -5.72
CA ASP A 145 -20.65 -12.63 -5.91
C ASP A 145 -20.49 -14.09 -5.44
N GLY A 146 -21.23 -14.44 -4.38
CA GLY A 146 -21.21 -15.77 -3.76
C GLY A 146 -20.09 -16.03 -2.75
N GLY A 147 -19.28 -15.04 -2.35
CA GLY A 147 -18.23 -15.26 -1.36
C GLY A 147 -17.44 -14.02 -0.94
N SER A 148 -16.35 -14.22 -0.19
CA SER A 148 -15.41 -13.17 0.17
C SER A 148 -13.96 -13.65 0.18
N LEU A 149 -13.05 -12.69 0.01
CA LEU A 149 -11.60 -12.87 0.13
C LEU A 149 -11.17 -12.32 1.48
N LEU A 150 -10.43 -13.10 2.25
CA LEU A 150 -9.83 -12.66 3.51
C LEU A 150 -8.31 -12.57 3.39
N PHE A 151 -7.77 -11.36 3.57
CA PHE A 151 -6.34 -11.06 3.46
C PHE A 151 -5.68 -11.04 4.83
N SER A 152 -4.57 -11.77 4.97
CA SER A 152 -3.77 -11.81 6.19
C SER A 152 -2.29 -11.55 5.89
N VAL A 153 -1.75 -10.48 6.47
CA VAL A 153 -0.34 -10.11 6.31
C VAL A 153 0.51 -10.86 7.33
N THR A 154 1.47 -11.65 6.86
CA THR A 154 2.47 -12.33 7.70
C THR A 154 3.89 -11.85 7.36
N PRO A 155 4.90 -12.08 8.23
CA PRO A 155 6.28 -11.68 7.93
C PRO A 155 6.87 -12.34 6.67
N ALA A 156 6.39 -13.54 6.30
CA ALA A 156 6.88 -14.31 5.18
C ALA A 156 6.15 -13.99 3.87
N MET A 157 4.82 -13.90 3.93
CA MET A 157 3.95 -13.69 2.77
C MET A 157 2.58 -13.11 3.18
N THR A 158 1.86 -12.56 2.22
CA THR A 158 0.42 -12.28 2.40
C THR A 158 -0.37 -13.53 2.04
N LEU A 159 -1.28 -13.96 2.90
CA LEU A 159 -2.20 -15.07 2.63
C LEU A 159 -3.56 -14.50 2.24
N VAL A 160 -4.22 -15.16 1.29
CA VAL A 160 -5.59 -14.87 0.86
C VAL A 160 -6.38 -16.16 1.00
N ASP A 161 -7.38 -16.12 1.86
CA ASP A 161 -8.36 -17.19 2.05
C ASP A 161 -9.64 -16.87 1.26
N ILE A 162 -10.37 -17.90 0.83
CA ILE A 162 -11.54 -17.76 -0.03
C ILE A 162 -12.68 -18.60 0.54
N ASP A 163 -13.67 -17.90 1.08
CA ASP A 163 -14.88 -18.49 1.64
C ASP A 163 -16.11 -18.12 0.80
N GLY A 164 -17.12 -18.98 0.80
CA GLY A 164 -18.38 -18.71 0.11
C GLY A 164 -19.20 -19.94 -0.22
N ASP A 165 -20.21 -19.72 -1.06
CA ASP A 165 -21.20 -20.72 -1.43
C ASP A 165 -20.89 -21.41 -2.77
N GLY A 166 -21.50 -22.58 -2.97
CA GLY A 166 -21.41 -23.33 -4.22
C GLY A 166 -20.25 -24.33 -4.28
N SER A 167 -20.00 -24.86 -5.47
CA SER A 167 -18.91 -25.84 -5.66
C SER A 167 -17.54 -25.16 -5.60
N ALA A 168 -16.52 -25.85 -5.06
CA ALA A 168 -15.14 -25.37 -4.97
C ALA A 168 -14.60 -24.74 -6.27
N LYS A 169 -14.90 -25.35 -7.43
CA LYS A 169 -14.50 -24.84 -8.75
C LYS A 169 -15.19 -23.51 -9.07
N ASN A 170 -16.51 -23.43 -8.91
CA ASN A 170 -17.27 -22.23 -9.26
C ASN A 170 -16.91 -21.06 -8.32
N LEU A 171 -16.77 -21.34 -7.02
CA LEU A 171 -16.33 -20.36 -6.03
C LEU A 171 -14.93 -19.82 -6.38
N SER A 172 -13.99 -20.70 -6.72
CA SER A 172 -12.65 -20.31 -7.16
C SER A 172 -12.66 -19.43 -8.40
N LEU A 173 -13.49 -19.74 -9.39
CA LEU A 173 -13.62 -18.94 -10.61
C LEU A 173 -14.25 -17.56 -10.34
N ALA A 174 -15.25 -17.50 -9.46
CA ALA A 174 -15.91 -16.26 -9.05
C ALA A 174 -14.98 -15.33 -8.25
N ALA A 175 -14.04 -15.91 -7.49
CA ALA A 175 -13.06 -15.18 -6.70
C ALA A 175 -11.98 -14.47 -7.55
N VAL A 176 -11.61 -15.03 -8.72
CA VAL A 176 -10.48 -14.56 -9.54
C VAL A 176 -10.55 -13.06 -9.90
N PRO A 177 -11.68 -12.52 -10.39
CA PRO A 177 -11.77 -11.09 -10.71
C PRO A 177 -11.57 -10.18 -9.48
N ALA A 178 -12.18 -10.54 -8.35
CA ALA A 178 -12.01 -9.78 -7.11
C ALA A 178 -10.55 -9.84 -6.64
N LEU A 179 -9.94 -11.02 -6.64
CA LEU A 179 -8.55 -11.22 -6.25
C LEU A 179 -7.60 -10.37 -7.11
N SER A 180 -7.75 -10.44 -8.43
CA SER A 180 -6.92 -9.70 -9.39
C SER A 180 -7.01 -8.17 -9.19
N ARG A 181 -8.20 -7.65 -8.87
CA ARG A 181 -8.39 -6.23 -8.56
C ARG A 181 -7.75 -5.87 -7.22
N SER A 182 -8.01 -6.65 -6.17
CA SER A 182 -7.48 -6.40 -4.83
C SER A 182 -5.96 -6.37 -4.78
N LEU A 183 -5.28 -7.23 -5.56
CA LEU A 183 -3.81 -7.22 -5.65
C LEU A 183 -3.26 -5.85 -6.07
N GLN A 184 -3.91 -5.19 -7.02
CA GLN A 184 -3.49 -3.88 -7.53
C GLN A 184 -4.03 -2.73 -6.67
N GLN A 185 -5.29 -2.80 -6.22
CA GLN A 185 -5.90 -1.81 -5.33
C GLN A 185 -5.16 -1.71 -4.00
N PHE A 186 -4.64 -2.82 -3.47
CA PHE A 186 -3.90 -2.82 -2.20
C PHE A 186 -2.40 -2.55 -2.36
N ASP A 187 -1.90 -2.40 -3.59
CA ASP A 187 -0.46 -2.31 -3.91
C ASP A 187 0.32 -3.51 -3.34
N LEU A 188 -0.24 -4.72 -3.54
CA LEU A 188 0.38 -5.95 -3.04
C LEU A 188 1.58 -6.36 -3.89
N GLY A 189 2.58 -6.91 -3.21
CA GLY A 189 3.78 -7.46 -3.83
C GLY A 189 4.49 -8.41 -2.87
N GLY A 190 5.61 -8.97 -3.32
CA GLY A 190 6.34 -10.00 -2.59
C GLY A 190 5.70 -11.37 -2.77
N SER A 191 5.90 -12.24 -1.77
CA SER A 191 5.28 -13.57 -1.77
C SER A 191 3.83 -13.47 -1.31
N ILE A 192 2.93 -14.06 -2.08
CA ILE A 192 1.49 -14.08 -1.82
C ILE A 192 1.00 -15.51 -2.00
N GLY A 193 0.23 -16.03 -1.05
CA GLY A 193 -0.35 -17.36 -1.10
C GLY A 193 -1.85 -17.25 -1.16
N ILE A 194 -2.46 -17.92 -2.11
CA ILE A 194 -3.91 -17.96 -2.28
C ILE A 194 -4.36 -19.39 -1.98
N ASP A 195 -5.22 -19.52 -0.99
CA ASP A 195 -5.84 -20.78 -0.62
C ASP A 195 -7.20 -20.88 -1.30
N PHE A 196 -7.23 -21.45 -2.51
CA PHE A 196 -8.51 -21.75 -3.15
C PHE A 196 -9.14 -22.98 -2.51
N PRO A 197 -10.48 -23.06 -2.47
CA PRO A 197 -11.18 -24.29 -2.12
C PRO A 197 -10.64 -25.48 -2.91
N THR A 198 -10.45 -26.62 -2.26
CA THR A 198 -9.84 -27.80 -2.91
C THR A 198 -10.70 -28.30 -4.08
N VAL A 199 -10.22 -28.07 -5.31
CA VAL A 199 -10.86 -28.57 -6.54
C VAL A 199 -10.35 -29.98 -6.85
N ALA A 200 -11.24 -30.98 -6.74
CA ALA A 200 -10.88 -32.39 -6.83
C ALA A 200 -10.37 -32.83 -8.22
N ASP A 201 -11.01 -32.38 -9.29
CA ASP A 201 -10.70 -32.82 -10.64
C ASP A 201 -9.64 -31.94 -11.34
N LYS A 202 -8.84 -32.57 -12.20
CA LYS A 202 -7.74 -31.90 -12.91
C LYS A 202 -8.21 -30.82 -13.87
N ALA A 203 -9.38 -31.01 -14.50
CA ALA A 203 -9.93 -30.05 -15.45
C ALA A 203 -10.41 -28.77 -14.75
N GLY A 204 -11.00 -28.90 -13.56
CA GLY A 204 -11.38 -27.80 -12.70
C GLY A 204 -10.19 -26.97 -12.24
N ARG A 205 -9.13 -27.61 -11.72
CA ARG A 205 -7.89 -26.89 -11.34
C ARG A 205 -7.29 -26.13 -12.53
N ARG A 206 -7.23 -26.77 -13.70
CA ARG A 206 -6.74 -26.13 -14.93
C ARG A 206 -7.59 -24.92 -15.33
N ALA A 207 -8.91 -25.01 -15.21
CA ALA A 207 -9.79 -23.89 -15.52
C ALA A 207 -9.54 -22.68 -14.60
N VAL A 208 -9.33 -22.91 -13.29
CA VAL A 208 -8.98 -21.83 -12.36
C VAL A 208 -7.61 -21.24 -12.68
N ASP A 209 -6.61 -22.09 -12.97
CA ASP A 209 -5.28 -21.65 -13.38
C ASP A 209 -5.31 -20.76 -14.65
N GLU A 210 -6.12 -21.13 -15.64
CA GLU A 210 -6.29 -20.37 -16.88
C GLU A 210 -7.03 -19.04 -16.63
N ALA A 211 -8.08 -19.05 -15.81
CA ALA A 211 -8.79 -17.83 -15.42
C ALA A 211 -7.87 -16.86 -14.66
N LEU A 212 -7.10 -17.36 -13.69
CA LEU A 212 -6.16 -16.56 -12.92
C LEU A 212 -5.05 -15.98 -13.82
N ALA A 213 -4.50 -16.78 -14.74
CA ALA A 213 -3.50 -16.30 -15.70
C ALA A 213 -4.05 -15.19 -16.59
N SER A 214 -5.28 -15.34 -17.08
CA SER A 214 -5.93 -14.33 -17.90
C SER A 214 -6.18 -13.03 -17.12
N ALA A 215 -6.62 -13.12 -15.87
CA ALA A 215 -6.90 -11.95 -15.04
C ALA A 215 -5.63 -11.17 -14.70
N LEU A 216 -4.52 -11.87 -14.46
CA LEU A 216 -3.25 -11.27 -14.07
C LEU A 216 -2.31 -10.92 -15.24
N VAL A 217 -2.78 -10.98 -16.48
CA VAL A 217 -1.93 -10.81 -17.69
C VAL A 217 -1.18 -9.47 -17.72
N HIS A 218 -1.76 -8.41 -17.15
CA HIS A 218 -1.17 -7.07 -17.11
C HIS A 218 -0.48 -6.75 -15.78
N TRP A 219 -0.46 -7.68 -14.83
CA TRP A 219 0.17 -7.50 -13.54
C TRP A 219 1.50 -8.29 -13.49
N PRO A 220 2.68 -7.65 -13.37
CA PRO A 220 3.95 -8.37 -13.43
C PRO A 220 4.18 -9.31 -12.23
N HIS A 221 4.21 -10.62 -12.49
CA HIS A 221 4.38 -11.64 -11.44
C HIS A 221 4.93 -12.96 -11.98
N GLU A 222 5.39 -13.80 -11.06
CA GLU A 222 5.57 -15.24 -11.25
C GLU A 222 4.48 -15.97 -10.47
N ARG A 223 4.06 -17.16 -10.94
CA ARG A 223 3.07 -17.99 -10.25
C ARG A 223 3.38 -19.47 -10.34
N THR A 224 2.92 -20.22 -9.34
CA THR A 224 2.77 -21.67 -9.45
C THR A 224 1.45 -22.03 -10.14
N ALA A 225 1.36 -23.26 -10.63
CA ALA A 225 0.06 -23.88 -10.90
C ALA A 225 -0.65 -24.19 -9.57
N MET A 226 -1.97 -24.34 -9.62
CA MET A 226 -2.76 -24.79 -8.48
C MET A 226 -2.36 -26.21 -8.09
N ASN A 227 -1.93 -26.39 -6.83
CA ASN A 227 -1.54 -27.70 -6.33
C ASN A 227 -2.77 -28.58 -5.98
N GLY A 228 -2.53 -29.83 -5.56
CA GLY A 228 -3.60 -30.77 -5.23
C GLY A 228 -4.47 -30.38 -4.03
N PHE A 229 -4.06 -29.37 -3.25
CA PHE A 229 -4.78 -28.87 -2.08
C PHE A 229 -5.53 -27.56 -2.35
N GLY A 230 -5.33 -26.93 -3.52
CA GLY A 230 -5.96 -25.65 -3.89
C GLY A 230 -5.04 -24.44 -3.75
N PHE A 231 -3.82 -24.62 -3.26
CA PHE A 231 -2.91 -23.50 -3.03
C PHE A 231 -2.21 -23.04 -4.31
N VAL A 232 -2.14 -21.72 -4.49
CA VAL A 232 -1.36 -21.03 -5.53
C VAL A 232 -0.43 -20.02 -4.87
N GLN A 233 0.85 -20.03 -5.24
CA GLN A 233 1.78 -18.99 -4.83
C GLN A 233 2.00 -18.00 -5.98
N LEU A 234 1.86 -16.71 -5.67
CA LEU A 234 2.28 -15.61 -6.52
C LEU A 234 3.54 -14.96 -5.94
N VAL A 235 4.45 -14.54 -6.80
CA VAL A 235 5.60 -13.71 -6.44
C VAL A 235 5.62 -12.49 -7.35
N ALA A 236 5.39 -11.32 -6.79
CA ALA A 236 5.46 -10.05 -7.51
C ALA A 236 6.52 -9.15 -6.90
N ARG A 237 6.93 -8.13 -7.66
CA ARG A 237 7.91 -7.17 -7.18
C ARG A 237 7.37 -6.44 -5.95
N LEU A 238 8.08 -6.53 -4.83
CA LEU A 238 7.78 -5.78 -3.63
C LEU A 238 8.53 -4.45 -3.66
N GLU A 239 7.81 -3.35 -3.89
CA GLU A 239 8.38 -2.01 -3.97
C GLU A 239 8.26 -1.23 -2.66
N GLY A 240 7.35 -1.62 -1.78
CA GLY A 240 7.18 -1.00 -0.47
C GLY A 240 6.05 -1.64 0.33
N PRO A 241 5.66 -1.02 1.45
CA PRO A 241 4.54 -1.50 2.25
C PRO A 241 3.21 -1.27 1.52
N SER A 242 2.48 -2.36 1.28
CA SER A 242 1.12 -2.32 0.75
C SER A 242 0.15 -1.66 1.75
N LEU A 243 -1.06 -1.31 1.31
CA LEU A 243 -2.11 -0.78 2.19
C LEU A 243 -2.36 -1.69 3.39
N LEU A 244 -2.46 -3.00 3.16
CA LEU A 244 -2.63 -4.01 4.21
C LEU A 244 -1.46 -4.01 5.21
N HIS A 245 -0.20 -3.90 4.75
CA HIS A 245 0.95 -3.83 5.66
C HIS A 245 0.92 -2.57 6.54
N ARG A 246 0.54 -1.43 5.94
CA ARG A 246 0.43 -0.14 6.66
C ARG A 246 -0.64 -0.21 7.74
N MET A 247 -1.80 -0.78 7.43
CA MET A 247 -2.90 -0.93 8.37
C MET A 247 -2.61 -1.97 9.45
N ALA A 248 -1.90 -3.05 9.13
CA ALA A 248 -1.48 -4.06 10.11
C ALA A 248 -0.47 -3.50 11.13
N THR A 249 0.46 -2.64 10.69
CA THR A 249 1.55 -2.14 11.55
C THR A 249 1.28 -0.80 12.20
N SER A 250 0.41 0.02 11.63
CA SER A 250 0.10 1.36 12.12
C SER A 250 -1.40 1.66 11.99
N ARG A 251 -2.24 0.73 12.47
CA ARG A 251 -3.71 0.81 12.42
C ARG A 251 -4.26 2.15 12.96
N VAL A 252 -3.79 2.55 14.14
CA VAL A 252 -4.21 3.83 14.76
C VAL A 252 -3.73 5.04 13.95
N GLY A 253 -2.53 4.95 13.36
CA GLY A 253 -1.99 6.01 12.50
C GLY A 253 -2.78 6.16 11.20
N ALA A 254 -3.18 5.04 10.58
CA ALA A 254 -4.02 5.05 9.38
C ALA A 254 -5.40 5.64 9.67
N ALA A 255 -6.03 5.28 10.80
CA ALA A 255 -7.31 5.87 11.21
C ALA A 255 -7.22 7.38 11.48
N ALA A 256 -6.14 7.84 12.11
CA ALA A 256 -5.90 9.27 12.34
C ALA A 256 -5.84 10.08 11.04
N ARG A 257 -5.28 9.49 9.97
CA ARG A 257 -5.22 10.12 8.65
C ARG A 257 -6.56 10.11 7.94
N MET A 258 -7.28 9.00 8.03
CA MET A 258 -8.61 8.88 7.45
C MET A 258 -9.59 9.89 8.06
N VAL A 259 -9.60 10.10 9.39
CA VAL A 259 -10.51 11.08 10.01
C VAL A 259 -10.15 12.53 9.64
N LEU A 260 -8.85 12.86 9.50
CA LEU A 260 -8.44 14.18 8.98
C LEU A 260 -8.98 14.39 7.56
N ARG A 261 -8.98 13.34 6.74
CA ARG A 261 -9.53 13.42 5.40
C ARG A 261 -11.04 13.61 5.39
N GLN A 262 -11.77 12.86 6.22
CA GLN A 262 -13.21 13.05 6.36
C GLN A 262 -13.52 14.49 6.80
N ALA A 263 -12.71 15.05 7.71
CA ALA A 263 -12.85 16.43 8.16
C ALA A 263 -12.65 17.46 7.04
N GLU A 264 -11.70 17.24 6.12
CA GLU A 264 -11.50 18.11 4.93
C GLU A 264 -12.72 18.11 3.98
N ARG A 265 -13.62 17.12 4.08
CA ARG A 265 -14.83 17.00 3.24
C ARG A 265 -16.10 17.57 3.88
N VAL A 266 -16.06 18.01 5.14
CA VAL A 266 -17.22 18.61 5.80
C VAL A 266 -17.42 20.02 5.24
N GLU A 267 -18.52 20.23 4.51
CA GLU A 267 -18.84 21.49 3.85
C GLU A 267 -19.71 22.43 4.70
N GLU A 268 -20.49 21.87 5.62
CA GLU A 268 -21.41 22.62 6.47
C GLU A 268 -20.67 23.61 7.38
N PRO A 269 -21.16 24.83 7.61
CA PRO A 269 -20.45 25.86 8.39
C PRO A 269 -20.39 25.56 9.89
N GLY A 270 -19.47 26.22 10.61
CA GLY A 270 -19.33 26.12 12.08
C GLY A 270 -17.97 25.58 12.52
N THR A 271 -17.84 25.17 13.78
CA THR A 271 -16.65 24.51 14.31
C THR A 271 -16.55 23.09 13.73
N LEU A 272 -15.36 22.71 13.25
CA LEU A 272 -15.10 21.37 12.72
C LEU A 272 -14.70 20.44 13.88
N GLN A 273 -15.62 19.57 14.29
CA GLN A 273 -15.41 18.64 15.39
C GLN A 273 -15.03 17.26 14.89
N LEU A 274 -13.91 16.73 15.39
CA LEU A 274 -13.47 15.35 15.17
C LEU A 274 -13.84 14.52 16.41
N THR A 275 -14.69 13.52 16.26
CA THR A 275 -15.01 12.56 17.32
C THR A 275 -14.26 11.27 17.06
N VAL A 276 -13.34 10.89 17.97
CA VAL A 276 -12.40 9.80 17.73
C VAL A 276 -12.14 8.95 18.98
N HIS A 277 -11.69 7.72 18.80
CA HIS A 277 -11.17 6.92 19.91
C HIS A 277 -9.92 7.60 20.54
N PRO A 278 -9.70 7.58 21.87
CA PRO A 278 -8.56 8.24 22.53
C PRO A 278 -7.19 7.92 21.93
N ALA A 279 -6.99 6.68 21.48
CA ALA A 279 -5.74 6.26 20.82
C ALA A 279 -5.46 7.05 19.53
N ILE A 280 -6.50 7.44 18.78
CA ILE A 280 -6.38 8.23 17.56
C ILE A 280 -5.99 9.66 17.90
N LYS A 281 -6.61 10.27 18.91
CA LYS A 281 -6.21 11.60 19.41
C LYS A 281 -4.72 11.66 19.74
N ALA A 282 -4.17 10.61 20.36
CA ALA A 282 -2.74 10.51 20.66
C ALA A 282 -1.82 10.44 19.42
N LYS A 283 -2.36 10.17 18.23
CA LYS A 283 -1.63 10.18 16.95
C LYS A 283 -1.81 11.47 16.15
N LEU A 284 -2.82 12.27 16.46
CA LEU A 284 -3.04 13.56 15.82
C LEU A 284 -1.99 14.56 16.31
N LYS A 285 -1.17 15.07 15.40
CA LYS A 285 -0.11 16.00 15.73
C LYS A 285 -0.61 17.45 15.68
N PRO A 286 -0.09 18.36 16.52
CA PRO A 286 -0.48 19.78 16.49
C PRO A 286 -0.40 20.39 15.08
N GLU A 287 0.70 20.13 14.36
CA GLU A 287 0.90 20.66 13.01
C GLU A 287 -0.11 20.15 11.98
N TRP A 288 -0.70 18.97 12.19
CA TRP A 288 -1.75 18.44 11.32
C TRP A 288 -3.09 19.12 11.58
N LEU A 289 -3.39 19.44 12.84
CA LEU A 289 -4.62 20.14 13.23
C LEU A 289 -4.59 21.60 12.80
N GLU A 290 -3.43 22.25 12.92
CA GLU A 290 -3.18 23.59 12.40
C GLU A 290 -3.34 23.63 10.88
N GLU A 291 -2.79 22.65 10.17
CA GLU A 291 -2.95 22.54 8.72
C GLU A 291 -4.42 22.26 8.33
N LEU A 292 -5.15 21.45 9.09
CA LEU A 292 -6.57 21.22 8.87
C LEU A 292 -7.39 22.50 9.07
N ALA A 293 -7.12 23.24 10.15
CA ALA A 293 -7.76 24.53 10.41
C ALA A 293 -7.47 25.53 9.28
N ARG A 294 -6.22 25.58 8.81
CA ARG A 294 -5.79 26.45 7.70
C ARG A 294 -6.48 26.09 6.38
N ARG A 295 -6.57 24.80 6.03
CA ARG A 295 -7.18 24.33 4.78
C ARG A 295 -8.69 24.50 4.75
N THR A 296 -9.34 24.33 5.89
CA THR A 296 -10.81 24.44 6.00
C THR A 296 -11.29 25.84 6.33
N GLY A 297 -10.42 26.70 6.90
CA GLY A 297 -10.78 28.02 7.39
C GLY A 297 -11.64 27.97 8.66
N ARG A 298 -11.55 26.89 9.44
CA ARG A 298 -12.46 26.60 10.57
C ARG A 298 -11.69 26.35 11.86
N GLN A 299 -12.32 26.65 12.99
CA GLN A 299 -11.84 26.17 14.28
C GLN A 299 -11.98 24.65 14.32
N VAL A 300 -10.93 23.96 14.76
CA VAL A 300 -10.90 22.50 14.89
C VAL A 300 -11.03 22.13 16.37
N SER A 301 -11.97 21.25 16.69
CA SER A 301 -12.14 20.67 18.03
C SER A 301 -12.06 19.15 17.98
N ILE A 302 -11.62 18.52 19.07
CA ILE A 302 -11.50 17.06 19.16
C ILE A 302 -12.23 16.57 20.41
N ILE A 303 -13.18 15.67 20.21
CA ILE A 303 -13.84 14.91 21.27
C ILE A 303 -13.32 13.47 21.22
N THR A 304 -13.04 12.91 22.40
CA THR A 304 -12.66 11.50 22.52
C THR A 304 -13.80 10.67 23.07
N ASP A 305 -14.07 9.55 22.42
CA ASP A 305 -15.04 8.55 22.88
C ASP A 305 -14.37 7.16 22.90
N PRO A 306 -14.11 6.58 24.10
CA PRO A 306 -13.57 5.23 24.24
C PRO A 306 -14.48 4.12 23.70
N GLY A 307 -15.78 4.38 23.52
CA GLY A 307 -16.74 3.43 22.94
C GLY A 307 -16.64 3.31 21.43
N LEU A 308 -15.98 4.24 20.74
CA LEU A 308 -15.78 4.17 19.29
C LEU A 308 -14.75 3.11 18.91
N ALA A 309 -15.09 2.29 17.92
CA ALA A 309 -14.12 1.44 17.25
C ALA A 309 -13.00 2.30 16.63
N LEU A 310 -11.79 1.74 16.49
CA LEU A 310 -10.65 2.48 15.93
C LEU A 310 -10.88 3.02 14.52
N GLY A 311 -11.71 2.37 13.71
CA GLY A 311 -12.07 2.83 12.36
C GLY A 311 -13.28 3.75 12.34
N GLY A 312 -14.00 3.89 13.45
CA GLY A 312 -15.28 4.60 13.55
C GLY A 312 -15.16 6.08 13.92
N GLY A 313 -13.98 6.67 13.80
CA GLY A 313 -13.81 8.11 13.97
C GLY A 313 -14.49 8.86 12.83
N PHE A 314 -15.09 10.02 13.14
CA PHE A 314 -15.80 10.84 12.16
C PHE A 314 -15.61 12.33 12.43
N ALA A 315 -15.93 13.15 11.44
CA ALA A 315 -15.91 14.61 11.53
C ALA A 315 -17.28 15.20 11.19
N GLN A 316 -17.65 16.29 11.87
CA GLN A 316 -18.90 16.99 11.64
C GLN A 316 -18.75 18.48 11.90
N ALA A 317 -19.65 19.27 11.32
CA ALA A 317 -19.83 20.67 11.67
C ALA A 317 -20.72 20.77 12.91
N VAL A 318 -20.29 21.55 13.91
CA VAL A 318 -21.11 21.91 15.07
C VAL A 318 -21.25 23.43 15.18
N PRO A 319 -22.35 23.93 15.77
CA PRO A 319 -22.49 25.35 16.05
C PRO A 319 -21.28 25.87 16.85
N SER A 320 -20.78 27.03 16.45
CA SER A 320 -19.64 27.71 17.10
C SER A 320 -20.02 28.31 18.45
#